data_AF-A0A7S1S174-F1
#
_entry.id   AF-A0A7S1S174-F1
#
_cell.length_a   1.000
_cell.length_b   1.000
_cell.length_c   1.000
_cell.angle_alpha   90.00
_cell.angle_beta   90.00
_cell.angle_gamma   90.00
#
_symmetry.space_group_name_H-M   'P 1'
#
loop_
_entity.id
_entity.type
_entity.pdbx_description
1 polymer ?
#
loop_
_entity_poly.entity_id
_entity_poly.type
_entity_poly.pdbx_seq_one_letter_code
_entity_poly.pdbx_strand_id
1 'polypeptide(L)'
;PKIMDSVLETLPSNLASQATLLDGVHKLQEEMKEGARLKLLEATGPLVGAELWNQDLAGFVERGEGWHEAPWWVVENYMYKRLLQELARCGIEGASYDPFEPQKRQALSASRSPFKASLAPLLDLVAAAEATPEGHKDRRAALEASLIRSLWGNQADLSLSAGKVESAGGGAAGQMISDNTPIALELLEKAAGRPVVIV
;
A
#
# COMPACT_ATOMS: atom_id res chain seq x y z
N PRO A 1 -15.09 7.11 0.11
CA PRO A 1 -16.33 6.30 -0.13
C PRO A 1 -16.09 5.00 -0.92
N LYS A 2 -15.63 5.06 -2.18
CA LYS A 2 -15.44 3.89 -3.05
C LYS A 2 -14.56 2.77 -2.46
N ILE A 3 -13.53 3.13 -1.71
CA ILE A 3 -12.66 2.17 -1.01
C ILE A 3 -13.48 1.32 -0.03
N MET A 4 -14.31 1.96 0.78
CA MET A 4 -15.18 1.26 1.73
C MET A 4 -16.26 0.43 1.02
N ASP A 5 -16.80 0.90 -0.10
CA ASP A 5 -17.74 0.11 -0.91
C ASP A 5 -17.09 -1.22 -1.34
N SER A 6 -15.85 -1.16 -1.85
CA SER A 6 -15.09 -2.35 -2.23
C SER A 6 -14.82 -3.28 -1.04
N VAL A 7 -14.58 -2.74 0.16
CA VAL A 7 -14.42 -3.55 1.37
C VAL A 7 -15.73 -4.27 1.69
N LEU A 8 -16.86 -3.56 1.72
CA LEU A 8 -18.18 -4.14 2.00
C LEU A 8 -18.55 -5.25 1.01
N GLU A 9 -18.23 -5.09 -0.28
CA GLU A 9 -18.46 -6.09 -1.33
C GLU A 9 -17.62 -7.37 -1.17
N THR A 10 -16.51 -7.31 -0.42
CA THR A 10 -15.55 -8.41 -0.29
C THR A 10 -15.51 -9.04 1.12
N LEU A 11 -16.35 -8.56 2.03
CA LEU A 11 -16.46 -9.11 3.38
C LEU A 11 -16.87 -10.60 3.36
N PRO A 12 -16.28 -11.44 4.22
CA PRO A 12 -16.74 -12.81 4.41
C PRO A 12 -18.13 -12.83 5.07
N SER A 13 -18.91 -13.89 4.85
CA SER A 13 -20.33 -13.96 5.26
C SER A 13 -20.58 -13.75 6.76
N ASN A 14 -19.64 -14.15 7.62
CA ASN A 14 -19.71 -13.92 9.07
C ASN A 14 -19.61 -12.44 9.45
N LEU A 15 -18.84 -11.63 8.71
CA LEU A 15 -18.75 -10.18 8.92
C LEU A 15 -19.84 -9.43 8.15
N ALA A 16 -20.16 -9.87 6.93
CA ALA A 16 -21.20 -9.26 6.10
C ALA A 16 -22.61 -9.39 6.72
N SER A 17 -22.83 -10.33 7.65
CA SER A 17 -24.09 -10.47 8.39
C SER A 17 -24.17 -9.60 9.66
N GLN A 18 -23.08 -8.91 10.04
CA GLN A 18 -23.05 -8.03 11.21
C GLN A 18 -23.64 -6.66 10.87
N ALA A 19 -24.90 -6.42 11.25
CA ALA A 19 -25.57 -5.14 11.01
C ALA A 19 -24.80 -3.94 11.59
N THR A 20 -24.19 -4.10 12.76
CA THR A 20 -23.40 -3.06 13.43
C THR A 20 -22.17 -2.62 12.61
N LEU A 21 -21.54 -3.55 11.88
CA LEU A 21 -20.42 -3.24 10.99
C LEU A 21 -20.88 -2.43 9.77
N LEU A 22 -21.95 -2.91 9.12
CA LEU A 22 -22.48 -2.26 7.92
C LEU A 22 -22.94 -0.84 8.24
N ASP A 23 -23.69 -0.68 9.32
CA ASP A 23 -24.16 0.63 9.79
C ASP A 23 -22.99 1.54 10.17
N GLY A 24 -21.97 0.99 10.84
CA GLY A 24 -20.75 1.73 11.20
C GLY A 24 -19.98 2.25 9.99
N VAL A 25 -19.80 1.40 8.98
CA VAL A 25 -19.11 1.77 7.73
C VAL A 25 -19.93 2.77 6.92
N HIS A 26 -21.25 2.59 6.78
CA HIS A 26 -22.10 3.56 6.10
C HIS A 26 -22.10 4.92 6.79
N LYS A 27 -22.18 4.94 8.13
CA LYS A 27 -22.06 6.18 8.91
C LYS A 27 -20.70 6.85 8.71
N LEU A 28 -19.62 6.08 8.67
CA LEU A 28 -18.29 6.62 8.35
C LEU A 28 -18.27 7.24 6.94
N GLN A 29 -18.90 6.60 5.95
CA GLN A 29 -19.03 7.18 4.60
C GLN A 29 -19.83 8.49 4.60
N GLU A 30 -20.90 8.59 5.38
CA GLU A 30 -21.69 9.81 5.55
C GLU A 30 -20.87 10.92 6.22
N GLU A 31 -20.21 10.63 7.34
CA GLU A 31 -19.32 11.57 8.03
C GLU A 31 -18.28 12.17 7.07
N MET A 32 -17.67 11.33 6.23
CA MET A 32 -16.71 11.75 5.21
C MET A 32 -17.33 12.61 4.10
N LYS A 33 -18.56 12.31 3.66
CA LYS A 33 -19.25 13.07 2.61
C LYS A 33 -19.71 14.44 3.12
N GLU A 34 -20.13 14.51 4.37
CA GLU A 34 -20.67 15.72 5.00
C GLU A 34 -19.58 16.64 5.54
N GLY A 35 -18.32 16.19 5.60
CA GLY A 35 -17.24 16.99 6.19
C GLY A 35 -17.33 17.05 7.72
N ALA A 36 -17.89 16.02 8.36
CA ALA A 36 -18.09 15.98 9.80
C ALA A 36 -16.78 16.20 10.57
N ARG A 37 -16.90 16.69 11.81
CA ARG A 37 -15.74 16.90 12.70
C ARG A 37 -15.00 15.59 12.97
N LEU A 38 -13.68 15.67 13.01
CA LEU A 38 -12.85 14.55 13.43
C LEU A 38 -13.13 14.21 14.90
N LYS A 39 -12.96 12.93 15.23
CA LYS A 39 -13.18 12.40 16.58
C LYS A 39 -11.97 11.58 16.98
N LEU A 40 -11.66 11.56 18.27
CA LEU A 40 -10.66 10.63 18.79
C LEU A 40 -11.07 9.19 18.50
N LEU A 41 -10.09 8.35 18.19
CA LEU A 41 -10.26 6.92 17.98
C LEU A 41 -10.54 6.22 19.31
N GLU A 42 -11.34 5.16 19.25
CA GLU A 42 -11.64 4.28 20.37
C GLU A 42 -10.56 3.20 20.50
N ALA A 43 -10.25 2.80 21.73
CA ALA A 43 -9.29 1.73 22.01
C ALA A 43 -9.91 0.33 21.79
N THR A 44 -10.34 0.05 20.56
CA THR A 44 -11.01 -1.23 20.19
C THR A 44 -10.03 -2.34 19.82
N GLY A 45 -8.74 -2.04 19.61
CA GLY A 45 -7.72 -3.05 19.36
C GLY A 45 -6.34 -2.48 18.99
N PRO A 46 -5.30 -3.32 19.02
CA PRO A 46 -3.92 -2.89 18.75
C PRO A 46 -3.72 -2.37 17.32
N LEU A 47 -4.44 -2.91 16.33
CA LEU A 47 -4.33 -2.47 14.93
C LEU A 47 -4.88 -1.05 14.70
N VAL A 48 -5.84 -0.61 15.53
CA VAL A 48 -6.30 0.79 15.53
C VAL A 48 -5.18 1.68 16.03
N GLY A 49 -4.51 1.30 17.11
CA GLY A 49 -3.41 2.08 17.70
C GLY A 49 -3.87 3.43 18.23
N ALA A 50 -5.08 3.47 18.81
CA ALA A 50 -5.79 4.68 19.18
C ALA A 50 -5.00 5.61 20.10
N GLU A 51 -4.22 5.07 21.05
CA GLU A 51 -3.46 5.88 22.00
C GLU A 51 -2.42 6.78 21.31
N LEU A 52 -1.60 6.22 20.43
CA LEU A 52 -0.59 6.99 19.67
C LEU A 52 -1.29 7.94 18.68
N TRP A 53 -2.26 7.44 17.93
CA TRP A 53 -2.97 8.25 16.94
C TRP A 53 -3.76 9.41 17.54
N ASN A 54 -4.31 9.25 18.75
CA ASN A 54 -5.04 10.31 19.42
C ASN A 54 -4.13 11.46 19.87
N GLN A 55 -2.83 11.22 20.09
CA GLN A 55 -1.86 12.29 20.36
C GLN A 55 -1.73 13.21 19.14
N ASP A 56 -1.64 12.62 17.95
CA ASP A 56 -1.55 13.37 16.68
C ASP A 56 -2.89 14.00 16.29
N LEU A 57 -4.02 13.33 16.57
CA LEU A 57 -5.37 13.82 16.23
C LEU A 57 -5.88 14.92 17.17
N ALA A 58 -5.42 14.98 18.43
CA ALA A 58 -5.95 15.86 19.45
C ALA A 58 -6.03 17.33 18.99
N GLY A 59 -4.95 17.86 18.41
CA GLY A 59 -4.91 19.24 17.95
C GLY A 59 -5.94 19.55 16.86
N PHE A 60 -6.22 18.61 15.95
CA PHE A 60 -7.25 18.78 14.91
C PHE A 60 -8.65 18.76 15.51
N VAL A 61 -8.91 17.86 16.46
CA VAL A 61 -10.19 17.74 17.17
C VAL A 61 -10.46 18.98 18.03
N GLU A 62 -9.46 19.49 18.75
CA GLU A 62 -9.55 20.71 19.57
C GLU A 62 -9.86 21.96 18.73
N ARG A 63 -9.29 22.05 17.53
CA ARG A 63 -9.61 23.12 16.56
C ARG A 63 -10.97 22.92 15.88
N GLY A 64 -11.62 21.78 16.12
CA GLY A 64 -12.93 21.45 15.55
C GLY A 64 -12.87 21.12 14.05
N GLU A 65 -11.70 20.76 13.54
CA GLU A 65 -11.52 20.46 12.11
C GLU A 65 -12.30 19.21 11.71
N GLY A 66 -12.89 19.25 10.52
CA GLY A 66 -13.57 18.13 9.89
C GLY A 66 -12.81 17.48 8.74
N TRP A 67 -13.43 16.47 8.14
CA TRP A 67 -12.88 15.70 7.00
C TRP A 67 -12.47 16.57 5.80
N HIS A 68 -13.08 17.75 5.63
CA HIS A 68 -12.81 18.67 4.53
C HIS A 68 -11.78 19.76 4.87
N GLU A 69 -11.43 19.91 6.15
CA GLU A 69 -10.58 21.01 6.64
C GLU A 69 -9.18 20.50 7.00
N ALA A 70 -9.10 19.32 7.61
CA ALA A 70 -7.83 18.72 8.01
C ALA A 70 -6.97 18.33 6.80
N PRO A 71 -5.62 18.31 6.96
CA PRO A 71 -4.72 17.95 5.87
C PRO A 71 -5.06 16.57 5.30
N TRP A 72 -5.04 16.46 3.96
CA TRP A 72 -5.44 15.24 3.25
C TRP A 72 -4.75 13.97 3.78
N TRP A 73 -3.44 14.04 4.06
CA TRP A 73 -2.68 12.91 4.60
C TRP A 73 -3.22 12.45 5.97
N VAL A 74 -3.73 13.36 6.80
CA VAL A 74 -4.32 13.02 8.11
C VAL A 74 -5.61 12.26 7.89
N VAL A 75 -6.53 12.82 7.10
CA VAL A 75 -7.87 12.26 6.91
C VAL A 75 -7.85 10.96 6.13
N GLU A 76 -6.90 10.79 5.21
CA GLU A 76 -6.70 9.52 4.49
C GLU A 76 -6.30 8.41 5.46
N ASN A 77 -5.28 8.63 6.29
CA ASN A 77 -4.85 7.62 7.26
C ASN A 77 -5.92 7.39 8.35
N TYR A 78 -6.56 8.47 8.81
CA TYR A 78 -7.65 8.41 9.79
C TYR A 78 -8.83 7.56 9.28
N MET A 79 -9.17 7.62 7.99
CA MET A 79 -10.20 6.77 7.38
C MET A 79 -9.90 5.28 7.57
N TYR A 80 -8.67 4.84 7.29
CA TYR A 80 -8.28 3.44 7.49
C TYR A 80 -8.34 3.05 8.97
N LYS A 81 -7.95 3.93 9.88
CA LYS A 81 -8.05 3.67 11.33
C LYS A 81 -9.49 3.57 11.82
N ARG A 82 -10.39 4.41 11.30
CA ARG A 82 -11.83 4.33 11.58
C ARG A 82 -12.44 3.05 11.02
N LEU A 83 -12.05 2.60 9.83
CA LEU A 83 -12.48 1.32 9.28
C LEU A 83 -12.04 0.13 10.15
N LEU A 84 -10.78 0.12 10.58
CA LEU A 84 -10.28 -0.91 11.51
C LEU A 84 -11.00 -0.88 12.85
N GLN A 85 -11.37 0.32 13.33
CA GLN A 85 -12.17 0.47 14.55
C GLN A 85 -13.56 -0.17 14.40
N GLU A 86 -14.24 0.04 13.27
CA GLU A 86 -15.55 -0.59 13.00
C GLU A 86 -15.44 -2.12 12.91
N LEU A 87 -14.41 -2.64 12.24
CA LEU A 87 -14.14 -4.09 12.20
C LEU A 87 -13.87 -4.67 13.58
N ALA A 88 -13.08 -3.99 14.41
CA ALA A 88 -12.74 -4.45 15.75
C ALA A 88 -13.97 -4.53 16.69
N ARG A 89 -15.04 -3.76 16.43
CA ARG A 89 -16.31 -3.87 17.16
C ARG A 89 -17.03 -5.20 16.93
N CYS A 90 -16.68 -5.96 15.88
CA CYS A 90 -17.20 -7.30 15.62
C CYS A 90 -16.49 -8.41 16.43
N GLY A 91 -15.68 -8.03 17.43
CA GLY A 91 -14.92 -8.98 18.23
C GLY A 91 -13.63 -9.43 17.54
N ILE A 92 -13.05 -10.53 18.03
CA ILE A 92 -11.70 -10.95 17.64
C ILE A 92 -11.55 -11.29 16.16
N GLU A 93 -12.61 -11.82 15.54
CA GLU A 93 -12.62 -12.12 14.10
C GLU A 93 -12.48 -10.85 13.27
N GLY A 94 -13.26 -9.81 13.57
CA GLY A 94 -13.16 -8.52 12.88
C GLY A 94 -11.87 -7.77 13.22
N ALA A 95 -11.43 -7.82 14.48
CA ALA A 95 -10.20 -7.15 14.93
C ALA A 95 -8.91 -7.70 14.30
N SER A 96 -8.93 -8.94 13.79
CA SER A 96 -7.81 -9.60 13.12
C SER A 96 -7.98 -9.72 11.60
N TYR A 97 -9.14 -9.30 11.09
CA TYR A 97 -9.45 -9.35 9.66
C TYR A 97 -8.75 -8.22 8.89
N ASP A 98 -8.17 -8.58 7.75
CA ASP A 98 -7.58 -7.62 6.81
C ASP A 98 -8.61 -7.31 5.71
N PRO A 99 -9.23 -6.11 5.72
CA PRO A 99 -10.25 -5.75 4.75
C PRO A 99 -9.74 -5.60 3.32
N PHE A 100 -8.42 -5.57 3.12
CA PHE A 100 -7.80 -5.43 1.81
C PHE A 100 -7.17 -6.75 1.32
N GLU A 101 -7.21 -7.82 2.12
CA GLU A 101 -6.71 -9.13 1.73
C GLU A 101 -7.36 -9.65 0.44
N PRO A 102 -8.69 -9.58 0.24
CA PRO A 102 -9.33 -10.06 -0.98
C PRO A 102 -8.78 -9.38 -2.25
N GLN A 103 -8.66 -8.05 -2.22
CA GLN A 103 -8.14 -7.27 -3.34
C GLN A 103 -6.65 -7.58 -3.58
N LYS A 104 -5.84 -7.71 -2.52
CA LYS A 104 -4.43 -8.09 -2.63
C LYS A 104 -4.25 -9.47 -3.25
N ARG A 105 -5.07 -10.45 -2.84
CA ARG A 105 -5.05 -11.81 -3.42
C ARG A 105 -5.49 -11.80 -4.88
N GLN A 106 -6.50 -11.01 -5.23
CA GLN A 106 -6.96 -10.86 -6.62
C GLN A 106 -5.87 -10.23 -7.49
N ALA A 107 -5.26 -9.14 -7.05
CA ALA A 107 -4.16 -8.47 -7.75
C ALA A 107 -2.95 -9.40 -7.93
N LEU A 108 -2.60 -10.18 -6.92
CA LEU A 108 -1.53 -11.18 -7.00
C LEU A 108 -1.87 -12.30 -8.02
N SER A 109 -3.11 -12.79 -8.02
CA SER A 109 -3.57 -13.80 -8.96
C SER A 109 -3.55 -13.30 -10.41
N ALA A 110 -4.09 -12.09 -10.62
CA ALA A 110 -4.14 -11.44 -11.94
C ALA A 110 -2.73 -11.12 -12.48
N SER A 111 -1.80 -10.73 -11.60
CA SER A 111 -0.43 -10.42 -11.99
C SER A 111 0.41 -11.65 -12.28
N ARG A 112 0.05 -12.87 -11.87
CA ARG A 112 0.88 -14.09 -12.02
C ARG A 112 1.39 -14.34 -13.46
N SER A 113 0.52 -14.20 -14.45
CA SER A 113 0.91 -14.42 -15.87
C SER A 113 1.80 -13.30 -16.41
N PRO A 114 1.43 -12.01 -16.30
CA PRO A 114 2.32 -10.89 -16.59
C PRO A 114 3.65 -10.96 -15.85
N PHE A 115 3.63 -11.35 -14.58
CA PHE A 115 4.81 -11.46 -13.72
C PHE A 115 5.79 -12.49 -14.27
N LYS A 116 5.32 -13.67 -14.70
CA LYS A 116 6.20 -14.67 -15.32
C LYS A 116 6.86 -14.14 -16.60
N ALA A 117 6.09 -13.54 -17.50
CA ALA A 117 6.60 -13.04 -18.78
C ALA A 117 7.58 -11.87 -18.60
N SER A 118 7.36 -11.03 -17.59
CA SER A 118 8.14 -9.83 -17.37
C SER A 118 9.30 -10.02 -16.38
N LEU A 119 9.22 -10.98 -15.45
CA LEU A 119 10.27 -11.25 -14.46
C LEU A 119 11.30 -12.26 -14.97
N ALA A 120 10.90 -13.25 -15.78
CA ALA A 120 11.84 -14.25 -16.30
C ALA A 120 13.06 -13.63 -17.01
N PRO A 121 12.91 -12.63 -17.91
CA PRO A 121 14.06 -11.99 -18.54
C PRO A 121 14.99 -11.27 -17.55
N LEU A 122 14.43 -10.68 -16.48
CA LEU A 122 15.23 -10.05 -15.43
C LEU A 122 16.00 -11.11 -14.63
N LEU A 123 15.37 -12.24 -14.30
CA LEU A 123 16.04 -13.33 -13.59
C LEU A 123 17.15 -13.96 -14.43
N ASP A 124 16.94 -14.13 -15.74
CA ASP A 124 17.97 -14.60 -16.65
C ASP A 124 19.15 -13.62 -16.73
N LEU A 125 18.87 -12.31 -16.79
CA LEU A 125 19.89 -11.25 -16.75
C LEU A 125 20.68 -11.28 -15.44
N VAL A 126 19.99 -11.40 -14.30
CA VAL A 126 20.62 -11.48 -12.97
C VAL A 126 21.49 -12.74 -12.87
N ALA A 127 20.98 -13.91 -13.27
CA ALA A 127 21.73 -15.15 -13.24
C ALA A 127 22.98 -15.11 -14.14
N ALA A 128 22.86 -14.54 -15.34
CA ALA A 128 24.01 -14.33 -16.24
C ALA A 128 25.04 -13.40 -15.62
N ALA A 129 24.61 -12.30 -15.00
CA ALA A 129 25.50 -11.37 -14.32
C ALA A 129 26.17 -11.99 -13.09
N GLU A 130 25.46 -12.81 -12.31
CA GLU A 130 26.02 -13.50 -11.15
C GLU A 130 27.16 -14.47 -11.52
N ALA A 131 27.10 -15.05 -12.72
CA ALA A 131 28.15 -15.91 -13.27
C ALA A 131 29.41 -15.13 -13.74
N THR A 132 29.36 -13.80 -13.81
CA THR A 132 30.52 -12.97 -14.16
C THR A 132 31.36 -12.61 -12.94
N PRO A 133 32.67 -12.32 -13.09
CA PRO A 133 33.52 -11.87 -11.99
C PRO A 133 33.00 -10.61 -11.29
N GLU A 134 33.37 -10.43 -10.02
CA GLU A 134 33.09 -9.19 -9.30
C GLU A 134 33.68 -7.97 -10.02
N GLY A 135 32.93 -6.86 -10.05
CA GLY A 135 33.30 -5.65 -10.79
C GLY A 135 33.02 -5.70 -12.30
N HIS A 136 32.51 -6.81 -12.84
CA HIS A 136 32.10 -6.86 -14.24
C HIS A 136 30.88 -5.94 -14.50
N LYS A 137 30.90 -5.21 -15.62
CA LYS A 137 29.86 -4.23 -15.98
C LYS A 137 28.44 -4.80 -16.01
N ASP A 138 28.32 -6.10 -16.33
CA ASP A 138 27.01 -6.78 -16.41
C ASP A 138 26.34 -6.89 -15.03
N ARG A 139 27.12 -6.95 -13.94
CA ARG A 139 26.57 -6.94 -12.56
C ARG A 139 25.92 -5.61 -12.25
N ARG A 140 26.55 -4.51 -12.65
CA ARG A 140 25.99 -3.15 -12.52
C ARG A 140 24.72 -2.99 -13.36
N ALA A 141 24.74 -3.47 -14.61
CA ALA A 141 23.57 -3.42 -15.50
C ALA A 141 22.39 -4.24 -14.97
N ALA A 142 22.64 -5.43 -14.41
CA ALA A 142 21.61 -6.26 -13.79
C ALA A 142 21.03 -5.62 -12.52
N LEU A 143 21.88 -4.96 -11.70
CA LEU A 143 21.42 -4.21 -10.53
C LEU A 143 20.55 -3.01 -10.94
N GLU A 144 20.97 -2.26 -11.95
CA GLU A 144 20.20 -1.14 -12.52
C GLU A 144 18.84 -1.62 -13.01
N ALA A 145 18.80 -2.68 -13.83
CA ALA A 145 17.55 -3.26 -14.32
C ALA A 145 16.64 -3.72 -13.17
N SER A 146 17.21 -4.23 -12.08
CA SER A 146 16.46 -4.65 -10.89
C SER A 146 15.85 -3.46 -10.14
N LEU A 147 16.59 -2.35 -9.99
CA LEU A 147 16.08 -1.12 -9.38
C LEU A 147 14.94 -0.50 -10.18
N ILE A 148 15.15 -0.35 -11.50
CA ILE A 148 14.14 0.16 -12.41
C ILE A 148 12.89 -0.75 -12.40
N ARG A 149 13.10 -2.07 -12.29
CA ARG A 149 11.98 -2.99 -12.16
C ARG A 149 11.23 -2.83 -10.83
N SER A 150 11.91 -2.60 -9.72
CA SER A 150 11.27 -2.33 -8.43
C SER A 150 10.39 -1.08 -8.49
N LEU A 151 10.87 -0.01 -9.14
CA LEU A 151 10.13 1.23 -9.33
C LEU A 151 8.82 0.98 -10.10
N TRP A 152 8.91 0.37 -11.27
CA TRP A 152 7.74 0.19 -12.14
C TRP A 152 6.84 -0.98 -11.71
N GLY A 153 7.37 -1.96 -10.99
CA GLY A 153 6.58 -3.02 -10.39
C GLY A 153 5.52 -2.50 -9.41
N ASN A 154 5.78 -1.35 -8.78
CA ASN A 154 4.83 -0.69 -7.88
C ASN A 154 3.62 -0.05 -8.62
N GLN A 155 3.66 0.08 -9.95
CA GLN A 155 2.50 0.58 -10.71
C GLN A 155 1.28 -0.34 -10.62
N ALA A 156 1.50 -1.63 -10.36
CA ALA A 156 0.41 -2.57 -10.11
C ALA A 156 -0.40 -2.22 -8.84
N ASP A 157 0.21 -1.51 -7.88
CA ASP A 157 -0.39 -1.09 -6.62
C ASP A 157 -1.16 0.23 -6.74
N LEU A 158 -0.58 1.22 -7.46
CA LEU A 158 -1.17 2.57 -7.62
C LEU A 158 -2.45 2.61 -8.45
N SER A 159 -2.68 1.56 -9.22
CA SER A 159 -3.83 1.49 -10.10
C SER A 159 -4.96 0.79 -9.34
N LEU A 160 -6.07 1.50 -9.09
CA LEU A 160 -7.37 0.95 -8.65
C LEU A 160 -7.96 -0.09 -9.65
N SER A 161 -7.14 -0.62 -10.56
CA SER A 161 -7.47 -1.42 -11.72
C SER A 161 -7.57 -2.91 -11.44
N ALA A 162 -7.56 -3.33 -10.17
CA ALA A 162 -7.60 -4.74 -9.78
C ALA A 162 -6.51 -5.58 -10.50
N GLY A 163 -5.29 -5.04 -10.60
CA GLY A 163 -4.17 -5.74 -11.24
C GLY A 163 -4.11 -5.68 -12.77
N LYS A 164 -4.84 -4.78 -13.44
CA LYS A 164 -4.56 -4.48 -14.85
C LYS A 164 -3.21 -3.78 -14.99
N VAL A 165 -2.21 -4.55 -15.37
CA VAL A 165 -0.90 -4.07 -15.77
C VAL A 165 -1.01 -3.58 -17.22
N GLU A 166 -1.04 -2.26 -17.44
CA GLU A 166 -1.14 -1.69 -18.80
C GLU A 166 0.16 -1.82 -19.61
N SER A 167 1.30 -2.10 -18.95
CA SER A 167 2.59 -2.30 -19.61
C SER A 167 3.42 -3.36 -18.90
N ALA A 168 3.73 -4.45 -19.60
CA ALA A 168 4.59 -5.54 -19.10
C ALA A 168 6.09 -5.19 -19.12
N GLY A 169 6.47 -4.13 -19.85
CA GLY A 169 7.80 -3.53 -19.79
C GLY A 169 7.74 -2.41 -18.75
N GLY A 170 8.65 -2.41 -17.77
CA GLY A 170 8.81 -1.27 -16.87
C GLY A 170 8.78 0.04 -17.67
N GLY A 171 8.14 1.07 -17.10
CA GLY A 171 7.83 2.33 -17.77
C GLY A 171 8.93 2.82 -18.72
N ALA A 172 8.50 3.35 -19.87
CA ALA A 172 9.41 3.75 -20.94
C ALA A 172 10.47 4.74 -20.43
N ALA A 173 11.70 4.59 -20.94
CA ALA A 173 12.75 5.59 -20.73
C ALA A 173 12.21 6.99 -21.10
N GLY A 174 12.26 7.92 -20.14
CA GLY A 174 11.69 9.27 -20.27
C GLY A 174 10.42 9.53 -19.44
N GLN A 175 9.87 8.54 -18.74
CA GLN A 175 8.77 8.76 -17.78
C GLN A 175 9.23 9.12 -16.36
N MET A 176 10.53 9.03 -16.07
CA MET A 176 11.10 9.43 -14.79
C MET A 176 11.34 10.94 -14.76
N ILE A 177 10.72 11.63 -13.81
CA ILE A 177 10.87 13.09 -13.62
C ILE A 177 12.19 13.41 -12.89
N SER A 178 12.63 12.53 -12.00
CA SER A 178 13.92 12.61 -11.32
C SER A 178 14.56 11.23 -11.34
N ASP A 179 15.77 11.15 -11.88
CA ASP A 179 16.53 9.90 -12.00
C ASP A 179 17.84 9.99 -11.19
N ASN A 180 17.81 9.42 -9.99
CA ASN A 180 18.97 9.27 -9.12
C ASN A 180 19.54 7.85 -9.14
N THR A 181 19.19 7.05 -10.15
CA THR A 181 19.67 5.67 -10.31
C THR A 181 21.21 5.58 -10.29
N PRO A 182 21.97 6.50 -10.92
CA PRO A 182 23.43 6.47 -10.83
C PRO A 182 23.96 6.58 -9.39
N ILE A 183 23.37 7.45 -8.58
CA ILE A 183 23.74 7.66 -7.17
C ILE A 183 23.40 6.42 -6.35
N ALA A 184 22.20 5.85 -6.55
CA ALA A 184 21.78 4.63 -5.88
C ALA A 184 22.73 3.46 -6.17
N LEU A 185 23.12 3.27 -7.43
CA LEU A 185 24.05 2.22 -7.84
C LEU A 185 25.42 2.39 -7.17
N GLU A 186 25.95 3.62 -7.13
CA GLU A 186 27.22 3.88 -6.44
C GLU A 186 27.16 3.55 -4.94
N LEU A 187 26.06 3.91 -4.26
CA LEU A 187 25.89 3.62 -2.84
C LEU A 187 25.78 2.12 -2.57
N LEU A 188 25.05 1.40 -3.42
CA LEU A 188 24.88 -0.05 -3.31
C LEU A 188 26.18 -0.81 -3.55
N GLU A 189 26.97 -0.41 -4.55
CA GLU A 189 28.30 -1.00 -4.79
C GLU A 189 29.26 -0.70 -3.63
N LYS A 190 29.25 0.53 -3.11
CA LYS A 190 30.06 0.93 -1.93
C LYS A 190 29.66 0.20 -0.65
N ALA A 191 28.43 -0.30 -0.55
CA ALA A 191 28.00 -1.08 0.60
C ALA A 191 28.80 -2.40 0.71
N ALA A 192 29.38 -2.92 -0.38
CA ALA A 192 30.32 -4.03 -0.41
C ALA A 192 29.89 -5.24 0.46
N GLY A 193 28.62 -5.65 0.33
CA GLY A 193 28.05 -6.79 1.06
C GLY A 193 27.52 -6.48 2.47
N ARG A 194 27.55 -5.22 2.91
CA ARG A 194 26.85 -4.79 4.13
C ARG A 194 25.33 -4.85 3.94
N PRO A 195 24.55 -5.08 5.01
CA PRO A 195 23.10 -4.98 4.95
C PRO A 195 22.67 -3.60 4.44
N VAL A 196 21.81 -3.57 3.44
CA VAL A 196 21.20 -2.36 2.90
C VAL A 196 19.71 -2.39 3.21
N VAL A 197 19.19 -1.26 3.72
CA VAL A 197 17.75 -1.04 3.85
C VAL A 197 17.30 -0.24 2.63
N ILE A 198 16.43 -0.83 1.82
CA ILE A 198 15.76 -0.16 0.71
C ILE A 198 14.40 0.28 1.26
N VAL A 199 14.17 1.59 1.29
CA VAL A 199 12.93 2.23 1.78
C VAL A 199 12.15 2.78 0.60
#